data_AF-A0A1I1GPE1-F1
#
_entry.id   AF-A0A1I1GPE1-F1
#
_cell.length_a   1.000
_cell.length_b   1.000
_cell.length_c   1.000
_cell.angle_alpha   90.00
_cell.angle_beta   90.00
_cell.angle_gamma   90.00
#
_symmetry.space_group_name_H-M   'P 1'
#
loop_
_entity.id
_entity.type
_entity.pdbx_description
1 polymer ?
#
loop_
_entity_poly.entity_id
_entity_poly.type
_entity_poly.pdbx_seq_one_letter_code
_entity_poly.pdbx_strand_id
1 'polypeptide(L)'
;MSQSYNRGLIEDFGRWKEFKAGMWAWIFHKFTGWMLIGYLFTHIAVLSTSIGAASGDPAMIQAETDVYTTTLQGLEDLFIIRVLEVGLLAVAVFHILNGLRLLMVDLGIGLEAQDKSFYASLILTGVITVASVPTFLSGVGI
;
A
#
# COMPACT_ATOMS: atom_id res chain seq x y z
N MET A 1 -3.94 28.00 -34.50
CA MET A 1 -2.97 28.95 -33.89
C MET A 1 -2.68 28.47 -32.47
N SER A 2 -1.44 28.15 -32.13
CA SER A 2 -1.09 27.72 -30.76
C SER A 2 -1.07 28.94 -29.85
N GLN A 3 -1.94 28.98 -28.84
CA GLN A 3 -1.90 30.00 -27.79
C GLN A 3 -0.57 29.89 -27.04
N SER A 4 0.28 30.91 -27.11
CA SER A 4 1.51 30.98 -26.33
C SER A 4 1.13 31.34 -24.89
N TYR A 5 0.99 30.34 -24.02
CA TYR A 5 0.81 30.58 -22.60
C TYR A 5 2.07 31.22 -22.01
N ASN A 6 1.95 32.41 -21.42
CA ASN A 6 3.00 33.00 -20.59
C ASN A 6 3.12 32.15 -19.31
N ARG A 7 4.21 31.39 -19.18
CA ARG A 7 4.43 30.46 -18.06
C ARG A 7 5.29 31.05 -16.92
N GLY A 8 5.56 32.35 -16.96
CA GLY A 8 6.46 33.02 -16.01
C GLY A 8 7.95 32.71 -16.27
N LEU A 9 8.81 33.16 -15.36
CA LEU A 9 10.26 32.88 -15.39
C LEU A 9 10.53 31.42 -15.03
N ILE A 10 11.54 30.81 -15.67
CA ILE A 10 11.96 29.42 -15.41
C ILE A 10 12.46 29.26 -13.96
N GLU A 11 13.02 30.32 -13.40
CA GLU A 11 13.59 30.39 -12.04
C GLU A 11 12.55 30.62 -10.94
N ASP A 12 11.27 30.78 -11.28
CA ASP A 12 10.22 30.94 -10.27
C ASP A 12 9.90 29.61 -9.58
N PHE A 13 10.55 29.39 -8.44
CA PHE A 13 10.34 28.23 -7.59
C PHE A 13 8.99 28.24 -6.85
N GLY A 14 8.19 29.31 -6.92
CA GLY A 14 6.87 29.41 -6.26
C GLY A 14 5.94 28.27 -6.66
N ARG A 15 6.02 27.81 -7.92
CA ARG A 15 5.22 26.70 -8.45
C ARG A 15 5.51 25.33 -7.82
N TRP A 16 6.64 25.18 -7.14
CA TRP A 16 7.03 23.97 -6.40
C TRP A 16 6.64 24.03 -4.93
N LYS A 17 6.15 25.18 -4.45
CA LYS A 17 5.69 25.36 -3.07
C LYS A 17 4.21 24.99 -2.90
N GLU A 18 3.41 25.11 -3.97
CA GLU A 18 1.99 24.80 -3.96
C GLU A 18 1.71 23.44 -4.62
N PHE A 19 1.30 22.46 -3.82
CA PHE A 19 0.99 21.13 -4.31
C PHE A 19 -0.47 21.00 -4.73
N LYS A 20 -0.68 20.62 -5.98
CA LYS A 20 -2.01 20.28 -6.52
C LYS A 20 -2.34 18.80 -6.26
N ALA A 21 -3.63 18.45 -6.29
CA ALA A 21 -4.10 17.08 -6.07
C ALA A 21 -3.38 16.04 -6.95
N GLY A 22 -3.17 16.33 -8.24
CA GLY A 22 -2.40 15.46 -9.14
C GLY A 22 -0.94 15.23 -8.71
N MET A 23 -0.28 16.24 -8.12
CA MET A 23 1.10 16.11 -7.62
C MET A 23 1.14 15.21 -6.37
N TRP A 24 0.21 15.40 -5.43
CA TRP A 24 0.06 14.52 -4.28
C TRP A 24 -0.22 13.08 -4.68
N ALA A 25 -1.14 12.89 -5.62
CA ALA A 25 -1.48 11.57 -6.13
C ALA A 25 -0.26 10.83 -6.71
N TRP A 26 0.60 11.55 -7.44
CA TRP A 26 1.84 11.02 -7.98
C TRP A 26 2.85 10.66 -6.88
N ILE A 27 3.05 11.54 -5.88
CA ILE A 27 3.94 11.27 -4.73
C ILE A 27 3.47 10.03 -4.00
N PHE A 28 2.21 9.98 -3.59
CA PHE A 28 1.67 8.88 -2.81
C PHE A 28 1.70 7.56 -3.59
N HIS A 29 1.44 7.57 -4.89
CA HIS A 29 1.50 6.35 -5.69
C HIS A 29 2.92 5.77 -5.76
N LYS A 30 3.93 6.63 -5.96
CA LYS A 30 5.33 6.19 -5.93
C LYS A 30 5.74 5.71 -4.55
N PHE A 31 5.42 6.48 -3.51
CA PHE A 31 5.77 6.15 -2.14
C PHE A 31 5.17 4.80 -1.71
N THR A 32 3.87 4.62 -1.94
CA THR A 32 3.19 3.34 -1.66
C THR A 32 3.77 2.19 -2.49
N GLY A 33 4.14 2.43 -3.76
CA GLY A 33 4.82 1.42 -4.58
C GLY A 33 6.16 0.97 -3.99
N TRP A 34 7.00 1.91 -3.52
CA TRP A 34 8.26 1.58 -2.86
C TRP A 34 8.05 0.79 -1.57
N MET A 35 7.04 1.16 -0.77
CA MET A 35 6.67 0.41 0.43
C MET A 35 6.24 -1.02 0.11
N LEU A 36 5.40 -1.22 -0.92
CA LEU A 36 4.94 -2.55 -1.33
C LEU A 36 6.09 -3.42 -1.87
N ILE A 37 7.03 -2.84 -2.62
CA ILE A 37 8.24 -3.57 -3.06
C ILE A 37 9.06 -4.00 -1.84
N GLY A 38 9.28 -3.08 -0.87
CA GLY A 38 9.98 -3.40 0.37
C GLY A 38 9.30 -4.52 1.16
N TYR A 39 7.97 -4.44 1.31
CA TYR A 39 7.16 -5.47 1.94
C TYR A 39 7.24 -6.81 1.19
N LEU A 40 7.28 -6.80 -0.14
CA LEU A 40 7.33 -8.05 -0.91
C LEU A 40 8.60 -8.85 -0.58
N PHE A 41 9.75 -8.20 -0.38
CA PHE A 41 10.97 -8.89 0.05
C PHE A 41 10.83 -9.52 1.44
N THR A 42 10.25 -8.82 2.42
CA THR A 42 10.04 -9.37 3.76
C THR A 42 8.99 -10.47 3.76
N HIS A 43 7.92 -10.29 2.97
CA HIS A 43 6.83 -11.25 2.82
C HIS A 43 7.31 -12.56 2.20
N ILE A 44 8.10 -12.51 1.13
CA ILE A 44 8.68 -13.70 0.50
C ILE A 44 9.62 -14.42 1.47
N ALA A 45 10.40 -13.69 2.27
CA ALA A 45 11.28 -14.30 3.28
C ALA A 45 10.49 -15.10 4.32
N VAL A 46 9.43 -14.53 4.89
CA VAL A 46 8.56 -15.26 5.84
C VAL A 46 7.85 -16.42 5.14
N LEU A 47 7.26 -16.19 3.97
CA LEU A 47 6.55 -17.23 3.21
C LEU A 47 7.47 -18.40 2.82
N SER A 48 8.75 -18.15 2.54
CA SER A 48 9.71 -19.21 2.20
C SER A 48 9.90 -20.25 3.32
N THR A 49 9.63 -19.88 4.58
CA THR A 49 9.69 -20.81 5.72
C THR A 49 8.59 -21.88 5.65
N SER A 50 7.53 -21.67 4.86
CA SER A 50 6.45 -22.64 4.68
C SER A 50 6.84 -23.83 3.79
N ILE A 51 7.97 -23.78 3.07
CA ILE A 51 8.39 -24.84 2.15
C ILE A 51 8.68 -26.15 2.90
N GLY A 52 9.28 -26.06 4.09
CA GLY A 52 9.51 -27.22 4.95
C GLY A 52 8.19 -27.90 5.35
N ALA A 53 7.19 -27.12 5.75
CA ALA A 53 5.85 -27.60 6.06
C ALA A 53 5.12 -28.19 4.82
N ALA A 54 5.34 -27.62 3.64
CA ALA A 54 4.73 -28.07 2.39
C ALA A 54 5.28 -29.41 1.86
N SER A 55 6.46 -29.86 2.34
CA SER A 55 7.08 -31.12 1.91
C SER A 55 6.33 -32.38 2.37
N GLY A 56 5.45 -32.25 3.39
CA GLY A 56 4.62 -33.35 3.88
C GLY A 56 5.39 -34.48 4.57
N ASP A 57 6.68 -34.31 4.87
CA ASP A 57 7.48 -35.31 5.57
C ASP A 57 6.98 -35.46 7.02
N PRO A 58 6.42 -36.64 7.39
CA PRO A 58 5.87 -36.87 8.73
C PRO A 58 6.91 -36.69 9.84
N ALA A 59 8.20 -36.86 9.56
CA ALA A 59 9.27 -36.67 10.53
C ALA A 59 9.53 -35.18 10.82
N MET A 60 9.38 -34.30 9.83
CA MET A 60 9.52 -32.84 9.99
C MET A 60 8.28 -32.22 10.63
N ILE A 61 7.10 -32.81 10.43
CA ILE A 61 5.84 -32.39 11.08
C ILE A 61 5.80 -32.86 12.55
N GLN A 62 6.28 -34.06 12.88
CA GLN A 62 6.33 -34.57 14.26
C GLN A 62 7.45 -33.95 15.11
N ALA A 63 8.47 -33.35 14.50
CA ALA A 63 9.62 -32.77 15.21
C ALA A 63 9.40 -31.33 15.75
N GLU A 64 8.15 -30.83 15.80
CA GLU A 64 7.84 -29.44 16.20
C GLU A 64 8.51 -28.34 15.35
N THR A 65 9.01 -28.66 14.15
CA THR A 65 9.65 -27.69 13.24
C THR A 65 8.66 -26.94 12.34
N ASP A 66 7.51 -26.50 12.88
CA ASP A 66 6.63 -25.57 12.18
C ASP A 66 7.16 -24.13 12.29
N VAL A 67 8.30 -23.90 11.60
CA VAL A 67 9.00 -22.62 11.58
C VAL A 67 8.09 -21.51 11.05
N TYR A 68 7.21 -21.85 10.10
CA TYR A 68 6.27 -20.90 9.52
C TYR A 68 5.24 -20.42 10.55
N THR A 69 4.51 -21.33 11.18
CA THR A 69 3.51 -20.96 12.20
C THR A 69 4.15 -20.28 13.39
N THR A 70 5.30 -20.77 13.86
CA THR A 70 6.03 -20.17 14.99
C THR A 70 6.49 -18.74 14.66
N THR A 71 6.99 -18.50 13.44
CA THR A 71 7.40 -17.16 13.00
C THR A 71 6.20 -16.22 12.89
N LEU A 72 5.07 -16.68 12.33
CA LEU A 72 3.86 -15.88 12.22
C LEU A 72 3.30 -15.50 13.59
N GLN A 73 3.13 -16.47 14.49
CA GLN A 73 2.65 -16.22 15.85
C GLN A 73 3.55 -15.21 16.58
N GLY A 74 4.87 -15.39 16.50
CA GLY A 74 5.83 -14.46 17.11
C GLY A 74 5.78 -13.05 16.52
N LEU A 75 5.48 -12.89 15.22
CA LEU A 75 5.28 -11.58 14.60
C LEU A 75 3.94 -10.96 14.99
N GLU A 76 2.85 -11.74 14.99
CA GLU A 76 1.50 -11.30 15.34
C GLU A 76 1.37 -10.88 16.82
N ASP A 77 2.21 -11.41 17.71
CA ASP A 77 2.29 -10.99 19.11
C ASP A 77 2.86 -9.57 19.28
N LEU A 78 3.62 -9.09 18.30
CA LEU A 78 4.18 -7.75 18.34
C LEU A 78 3.12 -6.72 17.94
N PHE A 79 2.73 -5.86 18.89
CA PHE A 79 1.78 -4.77 18.65
C PHE A 79 2.14 -3.90 17.44
N ILE A 80 3.44 -3.63 17.23
CA ILE A 80 3.91 -2.84 16.09
C ILE A 80 3.59 -3.51 14.75
N ILE A 81 3.67 -4.85 14.67
CA ILE A 81 3.35 -5.59 13.43
C ILE A 81 1.88 -5.45 13.10
N ARG A 82 0.98 -5.56 14.08
CA ARG A 82 -0.46 -5.34 13.87
C ARG A 82 -0.79 -3.94 13.34
N VAL A 83 -0.11 -2.92 13.87
CA VAL A 83 -0.24 -1.55 13.35
C VAL A 83 0.29 -1.46 11.92
N LEU A 84 1.43 -2.10 11.63
CA LEU A 84 2.01 -2.15 10.29
C LEU A 84 1.14 -2.91 9.29
N GLU A 85 0.38 -3.92 9.70
CA GLU A 85 -0.57 -4.65 8.85
C GLU A 85 -1.75 -3.76 8.41
N VAL A 86 -2.33 -2.99 9.35
CA VAL A 86 -3.36 -1.99 9.01
C VAL A 86 -2.79 -0.92 8.08
N GLY A 87 -1.57 -0.46 8.35
CA GLY A 87 -0.85 0.48 7.48
C GLY A 87 -0.58 -0.09 6.09
N LEU A 88 -0.17 -1.35 6.01
CA LEU A 88 0.09 -2.06 4.76
C LEU A 88 -1.19 -2.22 3.93
N LEU A 89 -2.32 -2.53 4.56
CA LEU A 89 -3.62 -2.55 3.89
C LEU A 89 -3.92 -1.17 3.29
N ALA A 90 -3.75 -0.09 4.06
CA ALA A 90 -3.99 1.26 3.58
C ALA A 90 -3.11 1.60 2.35
N VAL A 91 -1.82 1.23 2.42
CA VAL A 91 -0.84 1.40 1.33
C VAL A 91 -1.29 0.63 0.09
N ALA A 92 -1.65 -0.65 0.24
CA ALA A 92 -2.06 -1.50 -0.87
C ALA A 92 -3.35 -1.00 -1.53
N VAL A 93 -4.38 -0.68 -0.73
CA VAL A 93 -5.67 -0.19 -1.22
C VAL A 93 -5.50 1.13 -1.98
N PHE A 94 -4.78 2.10 -1.40
CA PHE A 94 -4.51 3.35 -2.10
C PHE A 94 -3.74 3.12 -3.41
N HIS A 95 -2.70 2.28 -3.38
CA HIS A 95 -1.87 2.01 -4.55
C HIS A 95 -2.70 1.42 -5.70
N ILE A 96 -3.59 0.48 -5.40
CA ILE A 96 -4.50 -0.15 -6.36
C ILE A 96 -5.50 0.87 -6.91
N LEU A 97 -6.20 1.60 -6.03
CA LEU A 97 -7.22 2.57 -6.46
C LEU A 97 -6.61 3.69 -7.30
N ASN A 98 -5.44 4.20 -6.90
CA ASN A 98 -4.74 5.23 -7.65
C ASN A 98 -4.15 4.68 -8.96
N GLY A 99 -3.64 3.45 -8.98
CA GLY A 99 -3.18 2.78 -10.20
C GLY A 99 -4.32 2.58 -11.20
N LEU A 100 -5.50 2.18 -10.72
CA LEU A 100 -6.70 2.08 -11.55
C LEU A 100 -7.14 3.44 -12.10
N ARG A 101 -7.07 4.51 -11.29
CA ARG A 101 -7.31 5.89 -11.75
C ARG A 101 -6.37 6.27 -12.89
N LEU A 102 -5.07 5.96 -12.77
CA LEU A 102 -4.08 6.23 -13.82
C LEU A 102 -4.41 5.44 -15.09
N LEU A 103 -4.73 4.15 -14.97
CA LEU A 103 -5.17 3.33 -16.11
C LEU A 103 -6.39 3.94 -16.82
N MET A 104 -7.40 4.38 -16.07
CA MET A 104 -8.58 5.04 -16.66
C MET A 104 -8.20 6.33 -17.40
N VAL A 105 -7.34 7.15 -16.81
CA VAL A 105 -6.83 8.39 -17.44
C VAL A 105 -6.06 8.10 -18.71
N ASP A 106 -5.22 7.06 -18.72
CA ASP A 106 -4.45 6.63 -19.90
C ASP A 106 -5.36 6.14 -21.03
N LEU A 107 -6.54 5.59 -20.68
CA LEU A 107 -7.60 5.23 -21.63
C LEU A 107 -8.48 6.43 -22.04
N GLY A 108 -8.16 7.64 -21.58
CA GLY A 108 -8.92 8.87 -21.89
C GLY A 108 -10.19 9.05 -21.05
N ILE A 109 -10.40 8.25 -20.00
CA ILE A 109 -11.59 8.29 -19.15
C ILE A 109 -11.31 9.15 -17.92
N GLY A 110 -12.22 10.09 -17.61
CA GLY A 110 -12.15 10.87 -16.37
C GLY A 110 -11.16 12.04 -16.37
N LEU A 111 -10.74 12.52 -17.54
CA LEU A 111 -9.78 13.63 -17.69
C LEU A 111 -10.23 14.94 -17.03
N GLU A 112 -11.54 15.22 -17.02
CA GLU A 112 -12.11 16.42 -16.39
C GLU A 112 -12.35 16.26 -14.87
N ALA A 113 -12.25 15.04 -14.35
CA ALA A 113 -12.58 14.68 -12.97
C ALA A 113 -11.37 14.16 -12.18
N GLN A 114 -10.15 14.47 -12.61
CA GLN A 114 -8.93 13.92 -11.99
C GLN A 114 -8.83 14.23 -10.49
N ASP A 115 -9.04 15.48 -10.09
CA ASP A 115 -8.94 15.86 -8.68
C ASP A 115 -10.01 15.14 -7.84
N LYS A 116 -11.26 15.08 -8.33
CA LYS A 116 -12.36 14.37 -7.65
C LYS A 116 -12.05 12.88 -7.50
N SER A 117 -11.55 12.25 -8.55
CA SER A 117 -11.19 10.82 -8.53
C SER A 117 -10.05 10.51 -7.55
N PHE A 118 -9.08 11.42 -7.39
CA PHE A 118 -8.04 11.30 -6.38
C PHE A 118 -8.58 11.42 -4.95
N TYR A 119 -9.43 12.40 -4.67
CA TYR A 119 -10.04 12.52 -3.34
C TYR A 119 -10.96 11.33 -3.04
N ALA A 120 -11.69 10.83 -4.04
CA ALA A 120 -12.50 9.62 -3.89
C ALA A 120 -11.64 8.40 -3.53
N SER A 121 -10.49 8.20 -4.18
CA SER A 121 -9.58 7.09 -3.83
C SER A 121 -9.01 7.24 -2.42
N LEU A 122 -8.69 8.46 -1.99
CA LEU A 122 -8.20 8.74 -0.64
C LEU A 122 -9.27 8.45 0.44
N ILE A 123 -10.49 8.94 0.24
CA ILE A 123 -11.61 8.71 1.17
C ILE A 123 -11.93 7.23 1.26
N LEU A 124 -12.05 6.55 0.12
CA LEU A 124 -12.35 5.12 0.08
C LEU A 124 -11.27 4.30 0.79
N THR A 125 -9.99 4.65 0.57
CA THR A 125 -8.87 4.05 1.32
C THR A 125 -9.07 4.25 2.82
N GLY A 126 -9.30 5.48 3.27
CA GLY A 126 -9.50 5.78 4.69
C GLY A 126 -10.65 5.01 5.32
N VAL A 127 -11.79 4.91 4.63
CA VAL A 127 -12.96 4.14 5.08
C VAL A 127 -12.62 2.66 5.23
N ILE A 128 -11.99 2.04 4.22
CA ILE A 128 -11.60 0.63 4.25
C ILE A 128 -10.60 0.38 5.39
N THR A 129 -9.58 1.24 5.54
CA THR A 129 -8.58 1.13 6.59
C THR A 129 -9.22 1.19 7.97
N VAL A 130 -10.08 2.19 8.24
CA VAL A 130 -10.76 2.32 9.54
C VAL A 130 -11.68 1.13 9.81
N ALA A 131 -12.45 0.70 8.80
CA ALA A 131 -13.33 -0.46 8.92
C ALA A 131 -12.57 -1.77 9.18
N SER A 132 -11.30 -1.87 8.75
CA SER A 132 -10.47 -3.05 8.96
C SER A 132 -9.86 -3.16 10.36
N VAL A 133 -9.77 -2.05 11.11
CA VAL A 133 -9.09 -2.01 12.42
C VAL A 133 -9.60 -3.09 13.39
N PRO A 134 -10.92 -3.31 13.57
CA PRO A 134 -11.41 -4.35 14.45
C PRO A 134 -10.93 -5.76 14.06
N THR A 135 -10.81 -6.03 12.76
CA THR A 135 -10.33 -7.33 12.26
C THR A 135 -8.87 -7.56 12.64
N PHE A 136 -7.99 -6.59 12.37
CA PHE A 136 -6.55 -6.71 12.63
C PHE A 136 -6.19 -6.64 14.13
N LEU A 137 -7.01 -5.97 14.93
CA LEU A 137 -6.81 -5.86 16.38
C LEU A 137 -7.62 -6.88 17.20
N SER A 138 -8.47 -7.69 16.56
CA SER A 138 -9.15 -8.78 17.26
C SER A 138 -8.14 -9.79 17.81
N GLY A 139 -8.37 -10.25 19.04
CA GLY A 139 -7.45 -11.17 19.73
C GLY A 139 -6.28 -10.50 20.46
N VAL A 140 -6.13 -9.17 20.39
CA VAL A 140 -5.20 -8.43 21.27
C VAL A 140 -5.80 -8.42 22.68
N GLY A 141 -5.27 -9.26 23.57
CA GLY A 141 -5.52 -9.12 25.00
C GLY A 141 -4.87 -7.83 25.49
N ILE A 142 -5.68 -6.86 25.90
CA ILE A 142 -5.23 -5.72 26.72
C ILE A 142 -5.27 -6.14 28.19
#